data_AF-A0A397DUU3-F1
#
_entry.id   AF-A0A397DUU3-F1
#
_cell.length_a   1.000
_cell.length_b   1.000
_cell.length_c   1.000
_cell.angle_alpha   90.00
_cell.angle_beta   90.00
_cell.angle_gamma   90.00
#
_symmetry.space_group_name_H-M   'P 1'
#
loop_
_entity.id
_entity.type
_entity.pdbx_description
1 polymer ?
#
loop_
_entity_poly.entity_id
_entity_poly.type
_entity_poly.pdbx_seq_one_letter_code
_entity_poly.pdbx_strand_id
1 'polypeptide(L)'
;MPALWILSTASNKEQALTKVHDEFARDFHREYPSYENDCIFNENAWMDAVVWKQYLRDVLGESIEVPSVVLIDNFDCHVSEESYKIMHEELGSYICALPPNATSVCQPFDVRVMATFKRNLRNLWLYEEQLEGDNDEDLYSPTARQKRMAMALRVIAAWDIVAADII
;
A
#
# COMPACT_ATOMS: atom_id res chain seq x y z
N MET A 1 -25.58 17.97 -29.95
CA MET A 1 -24.35 18.40 -29.23
C MET A 1 -24.30 17.72 -27.86
N PRO A 2 -23.62 16.56 -27.68
CA PRO A 2 -23.51 15.89 -26.38
C PRO A 2 -22.08 15.88 -25.77
N ALA A 3 -21.06 16.41 -26.46
CA ALA A 3 -19.66 16.22 -26.07
C ALA A 3 -19.21 17.03 -24.83
N LEU A 4 -19.90 18.12 -24.47
CA LEU A 4 -19.46 19.02 -23.39
C LEU A 4 -19.74 18.47 -21.97
N TRP A 5 -20.78 17.66 -21.79
CA TRP A 5 -21.20 17.17 -20.46
C TRP A 5 -20.35 15.99 -19.95
N ILE A 6 -19.80 15.18 -20.84
CA ILE A 6 -18.96 14.03 -20.48
C ILE A 6 -17.56 14.51 -20.03
N LEU A 7 -17.00 15.54 -20.68
CA LEU A 7 -15.70 16.10 -20.31
C LEU A 7 -15.72 16.84 -18.97
N SER A 8 -16.79 17.59 -18.69
CA SER A 8 -16.94 18.32 -17.42
C SER A 8 -17.09 17.37 -16.22
N THR A 9 -17.81 16.26 -16.37
CA THR A 9 -18.02 15.29 -15.29
C THR A 9 -16.79 14.42 -15.01
N ALA A 10 -16.00 14.10 -16.03
CA ALA A 10 -14.72 13.41 -15.86
C ALA A 10 -13.67 14.30 -15.17
N SER A 11 -13.52 15.56 -15.62
CA SER A 11 -12.60 16.53 -15.03
C SER A 11 -12.93 16.87 -13.56
N ASN A 12 -14.23 17.00 -13.23
CA ASN A 12 -14.66 17.20 -11.85
C ASN A 12 -14.41 15.98 -10.95
N LYS A 13 -14.54 14.76 -11.49
CA LYS A 13 -14.23 13.53 -10.75
C LYS A 13 -12.72 13.40 -10.48
N GLU A 14 -11.91 13.71 -11.48
CA GLU A 14 -10.45 13.68 -11.36
C GLU A 14 -9.95 14.71 -10.35
N GLN A 15 -10.44 15.96 -10.42
CA GLN A 15 -10.14 16.98 -9.41
C GLN A 15 -10.62 16.59 -8.00
N ALA A 16 -11.80 15.99 -7.88
CA ALA A 16 -12.30 15.51 -6.60
C ALA A 16 -11.42 14.38 -6.05
N LEU A 17 -10.96 13.45 -6.89
CA LEU A 17 -10.04 12.39 -6.51
C LEU A 17 -8.68 12.93 -6.08
N THR A 18 -8.12 13.90 -6.82
CA THR A 18 -6.86 14.57 -6.44
C THR A 18 -7.00 15.30 -5.11
N LYS A 19 -8.10 16.02 -4.89
CA LYS A 19 -8.34 16.72 -3.62
C LYS A 19 -8.46 15.75 -2.45
N VAL A 20 -9.18 14.64 -2.65
CA VAL A 20 -9.32 13.58 -1.62
C VAL A 20 -7.96 12.93 -1.35
N HIS A 21 -7.17 12.67 -2.38
CA HIS A 21 -5.81 12.16 -2.26
C HIS A 21 -4.93 13.12 -1.44
N ASP A 22 -4.93 14.40 -1.76
CA ASP A 22 -4.09 15.40 -1.09
C ASP A 22 -4.53 15.63 0.36
N GLU A 23 -5.83 15.61 0.64
CA GLU A 23 -6.36 15.66 2.01
C GLU A 23 -5.95 14.43 2.81
N PHE A 24 -6.05 13.23 2.22
CA PHE A 24 -5.59 12.00 2.85
C PHE A 24 -4.08 12.02 3.11
N ALA A 25 -3.27 12.38 2.11
CA ALA A 25 -1.82 12.45 2.23
C ALA A 25 -1.39 13.43 3.32
N ARG A 26 -2.03 14.60 3.41
CA ARG A 26 -1.76 15.58 4.49
C ARG A 26 -2.17 15.07 5.87
N ASP A 27 -3.37 14.49 6.00
CA ASP A 27 -3.83 13.95 7.28
C ASP A 27 -2.96 12.78 7.74
N PHE A 28 -2.60 11.88 6.80
CA PHE A 28 -1.65 10.80 7.02
C PHE A 28 -0.32 11.36 7.51
N HIS A 29 0.34 12.25 6.74
CA HIS A 29 1.65 12.82 7.12
C HIS A 29 1.63 13.64 8.42
N ARG A 30 0.47 14.17 8.86
CA ARG A 30 0.33 14.88 10.14
C ARG A 30 0.26 13.92 11.33
N GLU A 31 -0.45 12.82 11.20
CA GLU A 31 -0.64 11.83 12.27
C GLU A 31 0.52 10.82 12.33
N TYR A 32 1.23 10.64 11.21
CA TYR A 32 2.26 9.61 11.06
C TYR A 32 3.58 9.77 11.81
N PRO A 33 4.06 10.97 12.21
CA PRO A 33 5.27 11.12 13.02
C PRO A 33 5.22 10.35 14.36
N SER A 34 4.04 9.84 14.74
CA SER A 34 3.83 8.98 15.89
C SER A 34 4.11 7.48 15.65
N TYR A 35 4.21 7.02 14.39
CA TYR A 35 4.68 5.69 14.03
C TYR A 35 6.19 5.77 13.78
N GLU A 36 6.96 5.66 14.86
CA GLU A 36 8.43 5.74 14.87
C GLU A 36 9.12 4.70 13.96
N ASN A 37 10.32 5.06 13.46
CA ASN A 37 11.49 4.32 12.96
C ASN A 37 11.37 3.06 12.07
N ASP A 38 10.23 2.37 12.01
CA ASP A 38 10.10 1.07 11.32
C ASP A 38 9.52 1.20 9.89
N CYS A 39 9.34 2.42 9.40
CA CYS A 39 8.61 2.72 8.17
C CYS A 39 9.34 3.76 7.32
N ILE A 40 9.61 3.42 6.05
CA ILE A 40 10.28 4.32 5.09
C ILE A 40 9.29 4.66 3.97
N PHE A 41 9.05 5.94 3.73
CA PHE A 41 8.11 6.44 2.73
C PHE A 41 8.56 7.80 2.17
N ASN A 42 7.94 8.22 1.07
CA ASN A 42 8.08 9.57 0.51
C ASN A 42 6.73 10.32 0.58
N GLU A 43 6.73 11.61 0.23
CA GLU A 43 5.52 12.44 0.26
C GLU A 43 4.36 11.88 -0.59
N ASN A 44 4.70 11.12 -1.63
CA ASN A 44 3.78 10.53 -2.59
C ASN A 44 3.37 9.09 -2.22
N ALA A 45 3.86 8.56 -1.09
CA ALA A 45 3.60 7.22 -0.58
C ALA A 45 3.80 6.08 -1.61
N TRP A 46 4.81 6.19 -2.50
CA TRP A 46 5.20 5.11 -3.42
C TRP A 46 6.69 4.78 -3.30
N MET A 47 7.03 3.53 -3.62
CA MET A 47 8.40 3.03 -3.58
C MET A 47 9.21 3.58 -4.75
N ASP A 48 10.14 4.51 -4.48
CA ASP A 48 11.08 5.01 -5.48
C ASP A 48 12.50 4.48 -5.21
N ALA A 49 13.47 4.88 -6.04
CA ALA A 49 14.86 4.43 -5.88
C ALA A 49 15.51 4.93 -4.58
N VAL A 50 15.09 6.06 -4.03
CA VAL A 50 15.64 6.59 -2.76
C VAL A 50 15.09 5.79 -1.59
N VAL A 51 13.76 5.64 -1.52
CA VAL A 51 13.05 4.87 -0.49
C VAL A 51 13.50 3.41 -0.52
N TRP A 52 13.64 2.81 -1.72
CA TRP A 52 14.07 1.42 -1.86
C TRP A 52 15.46 1.17 -1.31
N LYS A 53 16.42 2.06 -1.56
CA LYS A 53 17.78 1.91 -1.04
C LYS A 53 17.84 2.01 0.47
N GLN A 54 17.04 2.90 1.05
CA GLN A 54 16.94 3.00 2.49
C GLN A 54 16.30 1.73 3.06
N TYR A 55 15.25 1.22 2.42
CA TYR A 55 14.62 -0.05 2.81
C TYR A 55 15.59 -1.22 2.79
N LEU A 56 16.41 -1.35 1.75
CA LEU A 56 17.41 -2.41 1.66
C LEU A 56 18.39 -2.37 2.85
N ARG A 57 18.85 -1.19 3.27
CA ARG A 57 19.87 -1.06 4.32
C ARG A 57 19.29 -1.12 5.73
N ASP A 58 18.23 -0.38 5.98
CA ASP A 58 17.75 -0.12 7.33
C ASP A 58 16.64 -1.09 7.76
N VAL A 59 15.95 -1.74 6.82
CA VAL A 59 14.84 -2.63 7.16
C VAL A 59 15.18 -4.06 6.78
N LEU A 60 15.50 -4.29 5.52
CA LEU A 60 15.85 -5.62 5.05
C LEU A 60 17.21 -6.05 5.61
N GLY A 61 18.21 -5.17 5.57
CA GLY A 61 19.56 -5.45 6.06
C GLY A 61 19.62 -5.80 7.54
N GLU A 62 18.70 -5.29 8.37
CA GLU A 62 18.64 -5.61 9.79
C GLU A 62 18.00 -6.98 10.08
N SER A 63 17.16 -7.50 9.17
CA SER A 63 16.33 -8.68 9.38
C SER A 63 16.71 -9.88 8.51
N ILE A 64 17.51 -9.68 7.47
CA ILE A 64 17.86 -10.72 6.50
C ILE A 64 18.90 -11.70 7.05
N GLU A 65 18.66 -13.00 6.84
CA GLU A 65 19.68 -14.02 7.08
C GLU A 65 20.67 -14.07 5.91
N VAL A 66 21.97 -14.08 6.22
CA VAL A 66 23.03 -14.04 5.22
C VAL A 66 23.74 -15.41 5.13
N PRO A 67 23.92 -15.99 3.92
CA PRO A 67 23.45 -15.52 2.63
C PRO A 67 22.00 -15.94 2.34
N SER A 68 21.24 -15.08 1.68
CA SER A 68 19.90 -15.43 1.18
C SER A 68 19.64 -14.92 -0.24
N VAL A 69 18.53 -15.39 -0.81
CA VAL A 69 18.01 -14.94 -2.11
C VAL A 69 16.66 -14.29 -1.88
N VAL A 70 16.56 -13.01 -2.21
CA VAL A 70 15.35 -12.21 -2.06
C VAL A 70 14.62 -12.18 -3.39
N LEU A 71 13.43 -12.78 -3.41
CA LEU A 71 12.54 -12.76 -4.56
C LEU A 71 11.77 -11.43 -4.58
N ILE A 72 11.93 -10.66 -5.66
CA ILE A 72 11.27 -9.36 -5.84
C ILE A 72 10.61 -9.28 -7.22
N ASP A 73 9.61 -8.43 -7.36
CA ASP A 73 9.02 -8.14 -8.66
C ASP A 73 9.98 -7.33 -9.54
N ASN A 74 9.65 -7.24 -10.83
CA ASN A 74 10.50 -6.57 -11.82
C ASN A 74 10.25 -5.06 -11.89
N PHE A 75 10.00 -4.41 -10.76
CA PHE A 75 9.84 -2.96 -10.73
C PHE A 75 11.19 -2.26 -10.94
N ASP A 76 11.23 -1.17 -11.71
CA ASP A 76 12.49 -0.60 -12.23
C ASP A 76 13.49 -0.24 -11.12
N CYS A 77 13.04 0.29 -9.97
CA CYS A 77 13.97 0.59 -8.87
C CYS A 77 14.48 -0.68 -8.17
N HIS A 78 13.67 -1.74 -8.10
CA HIS A 78 14.03 -3.02 -7.47
C HIS A 78 15.15 -3.73 -8.25
N VAL A 79 15.11 -3.65 -9.58
CA VAL A 79 16.06 -4.36 -10.47
C VAL A 79 17.16 -3.46 -11.03
N SER A 80 17.40 -2.30 -10.42
CA SER A 80 18.49 -1.42 -10.81
C SER A 80 19.87 -1.99 -10.47
N GLU A 81 20.91 -1.60 -11.21
CA GLU A 81 22.30 -2.01 -10.93
C GLU A 81 22.71 -1.67 -9.49
N GLU A 82 22.25 -0.54 -8.97
CA GLU A 82 22.52 -0.11 -7.60
C GLU A 82 21.88 -1.06 -6.57
N SER A 83 20.64 -1.50 -6.79
CA SER A 83 19.96 -2.49 -5.93
C SER A 83 20.73 -3.81 -5.86
N TYR A 84 21.22 -4.31 -7.00
CA TYR A 84 22.05 -5.52 -7.03
C TYR A 84 23.38 -5.34 -6.29
N LYS A 85 24.03 -4.18 -6.43
CA LYS A 85 25.28 -3.86 -5.71
C LYS A 85 25.06 -3.82 -4.21
N ILE A 86 24.03 -3.12 -3.73
CA ILE A 86 23.72 -3.04 -2.30
C ILE A 86 23.49 -4.46 -1.74
N MET A 87 22.64 -5.24 -2.40
CA MET A 87 22.32 -6.59 -1.93
C MET A 87 23.54 -7.50 -1.88
N HIS A 88 24.40 -7.46 -2.91
CA HIS A 88 25.56 -8.33 -3.00
C HIS A 88 26.75 -7.85 -2.15
N GLU A 89 27.13 -6.58 -2.29
CA GLU A 89 28.36 -6.03 -1.70
C GLU A 89 28.15 -5.59 -0.24
N GLU A 90 26.97 -5.07 0.11
CA GLU A 90 26.69 -4.59 1.47
C GLU A 90 26.01 -5.66 2.32
N LEU A 91 25.00 -6.36 1.78
CA LEU A 91 24.20 -7.34 2.55
C LEU A 91 24.63 -8.80 2.36
N GLY A 92 25.61 -9.08 1.48
CA GLY A 92 26.10 -10.45 1.25
C GLY A 92 25.05 -11.42 0.72
N SER A 93 24.00 -10.91 0.08
CA SER A 93 22.82 -11.66 -0.37
C SER A 93 22.50 -11.35 -1.84
N TYR A 94 21.49 -12.01 -2.40
CA TYR A 94 21.19 -11.93 -3.83
C TYR A 94 19.75 -11.51 -4.10
N ILE A 95 19.55 -10.73 -5.16
CA ILE A 95 18.23 -10.46 -5.72
C ILE A 95 17.91 -11.52 -6.77
N CYS A 96 16.68 -12.03 -6.74
CA CYS A 96 16.09 -12.78 -7.83
C CYS A 96 14.82 -12.07 -8.30
N ALA A 97 14.92 -11.36 -9.43
CA ALA A 97 13.79 -10.69 -10.04
C ALA A 97 12.87 -11.69 -10.75
N LEU A 98 11.56 -11.56 -10.53
CA LEU A 98 10.57 -12.31 -11.28
C LEU A 98 10.53 -11.86 -12.74
N PRO A 99 10.11 -12.73 -13.69
CA PRO A 99 9.88 -12.31 -15.06
C PRO A 99 8.86 -11.15 -15.12
N PRO A 100 9.00 -10.23 -16.08
CA PRO A 100 8.03 -9.16 -16.28
C PRO A 100 6.59 -9.68 -16.39
N ASN A 101 5.64 -9.00 -15.74
CA ASN A 101 4.22 -9.35 -15.70
C ASN A 101 3.88 -10.71 -15.03
N ALA A 102 4.82 -11.30 -14.30
CA ALA A 102 4.59 -12.57 -13.61
C ALA A 102 4.22 -12.42 -12.12
N THR A 103 4.24 -11.19 -11.56
CA THR A 103 3.98 -10.91 -10.14
C THR A 103 2.71 -11.58 -9.62
N SER A 104 1.59 -11.42 -10.32
CA SER A 104 0.28 -11.95 -9.93
C SER A 104 0.18 -13.48 -9.93
N VAL A 105 1.17 -14.18 -10.51
CA VAL A 105 1.21 -15.63 -10.66
C VAL A 105 2.35 -16.25 -9.86
N CYS A 106 3.48 -15.55 -9.76
CA CYS A 106 4.74 -16.09 -9.28
C CYS A 106 5.19 -15.48 -7.95
N GLN A 107 4.73 -14.30 -7.56
CA GLN A 107 5.13 -13.69 -6.30
C GLN A 107 4.33 -14.29 -5.14
N PRO A 108 4.95 -15.02 -4.19
CA PRO A 108 4.22 -15.67 -3.10
C PRO A 108 3.42 -14.68 -2.25
N PHE A 109 4.00 -13.49 -2.02
CA PHE A 109 3.34 -12.41 -1.29
C PHE A 109 2.02 -12.00 -1.97
N ASP A 110 2.01 -11.79 -3.29
CA ASP A 110 0.79 -11.41 -4.00
C ASP A 110 -0.22 -12.56 -4.12
N VAL A 111 0.27 -13.73 -4.53
CA VAL A 111 -0.57 -14.91 -4.83
C VAL A 111 -1.25 -15.45 -3.58
N ARG A 112 -0.57 -15.41 -2.43
CA ARG A 112 -1.02 -16.06 -1.20
C ARG A 112 -1.44 -15.05 -0.13
N VAL A 113 -0.51 -14.20 0.31
CA VAL A 113 -0.74 -13.27 1.44
C VAL A 113 -1.74 -12.19 1.03
N MET A 114 -1.43 -11.43 -0.02
CA MET A 114 -2.29 -10.35 -0.49
C MET A 114 -3.61 -10.84 -1.06
N ALA A 115 -3.65 -12.00 -1.73
CA ALA A 115 -4.90 -12.58 -2.19
C ALA A 115 -5.83 -12.91 -1.00
N THR A 116 -5.28 -13.51 0.06
CA THR A 116 -6.02 -13.82 1.30
C THR A 116 -6.48 -12.54 1.99
N PHE A 117 -5.58 -11.58 2.16
CA PHE A 117 -5.88 -10.27 2.75
C PHE A 117 -6.99 -9.53 1.99
N LYS A 118 -6.89 -9.43 0.66
CA LYS A 118 -7.90 -8.79 -0.20
C LYS A 118 -9.26 -9.51 -0.13
N ARG A 119 -9.26 -10.84 0.03
CA ARG A 119 -10.49 -11.62 0.25
C ARG A 119 -11.11 -11.27 1.62
N ASN A 120 -10.31 -11.20 2.67
CA ASN A 120 -10.78 -10.84 4.01
C ASN A 120 -11.36 -9.41 4.03
N LEU A 121 -10.66 -8.45 3.42
CA LEU A 121 -11.14 -7.08 3.23
C LEU A 121 -12.52 -7.04 2.56
N ARG A 122 -12.68 -7.78 1.46
CA ARG A 122 -13.95 -7.85 0.73
C ARG A 122 -15.05 -8.47 1.59
N ASN A 123 -14.76 -9.55 2.30
CA ASN A 123 -15.72 -10.21 3.16
C ASN A 123 -16.18 -9.28 4.29
N LEU A 124 -15.25 -8.65 5.00
CA LEU A 124 -15.58 -7.69 6.05
C LEU A 124 -16.43 -6.55 5.50
N TRP A 125 -16.08 -6.00 4.33
CA TRP A 125 -16.85 -4.92 3.72
C TRP A 125 -18.29 -5.33 3.36
N LEU A 126 -18.51 -6.59 2.96
CA LEU A 126 -19.87 -7.09 2.64
C LEU A 126 -20.76 -7.25 3.88
N TYR A 127 -20.17 -7.49 5.06
CA TYR A 127 -20.89 -7.70 6.32
C TYR A 127 -20.85 -6.49 7.26
N GLU A 128 -20.15 -5.44 6.88
CA GLU A 128 -20.04 -4.22 7.66
C GLU A 128 -21.38 -3.46 7.66
N GLU A 129 -21.78 -2.99 8.83
CA GLU A 129 -22.96 -2.13 8.96
C GLU A 129 -22.72 -0.78 8.28
N GLN A 130 -23.79 -0.18 7.75
CA GLN A 130 -23.68 1.14 7.15
C GLN A 130 -23.31 2.17 8.23
N LEU A 131 -22.32 3.00 7.92
CA LEU A 131 -21.91 4.07 8.81
C LEU A 131 -23.01 5.14 8.89
N GLU A 132 -23.42 5.43 10.11
CA GLU A 132 -24.28 6.57 10.42
C GLU A 132 -23.44 7.86 10.51
N GLY A 133 -23.95 8.95 9.97
CA GLY A 133 -23.33 10.27 10.07
C GLY A 133 -23.48 10.84 11.48
N ASP A 134 -22.45 11.55 11.96
CA ASP A 134 -22.46 12.20 13.29
C ASP A 134 -23.43 13.40 13.38
N ASN A 135 -24.20 13.70 12.33
CA ASN A 135 -25.17 14.79 12.30
C ASN A 135 -26.59 14.23 12.39
N ASP A 136 -27.31 14.59 13.46
CA ASP A 136 -28.70 14.17 13.70
C ASP A 136 -29.66 14.56 12.57
N GLU A 137 -29.34 15.58 11.77
CA GLU A 137 -30.16 16.01 10.61
C GLU A 137 -29.87 15.21 9.32
N ASP A 138 -28.70 14.57 9.21
CA ASP A 138 -28.30 13.80 8.01
C ASP A 138 -27.52 12.54 8.41
N LEU A 139 -28.25 11.64 9.06
CA LEU A 139 -27.75 10.35 9.56
C LEU A 139 -27.19 9.43 8.45
N TYR A 140 -27.53 9.66 7.19
CA TYR A 140 -27.09 8.82 6.07
C TYR A 140 -25.85 9.37 5.34
N SER A 141 -25.26 10.46 5.84
CA SER A 141 -24.08 11.10 5.25
C SER A 141 -22.86 11.05 6.17
N PRO A 142 -22.20 9.88 6.29
CA PRO A 142 -20.98 9.76 7.07
C PRO A 142 -19.87 10.68 6.53
N THR A 143 -19.18 11.34 7.45
CA THR A 143 -18.09 12.25 7.17
C THR A 143 -16.92 11.53 6.51
N ALA A 144 -16.06 12.28 5.81
CA ALA A 144 -14.85 11.71 5.20
C ALA A 144 -13.94 11.06 6.26
N ARG A 145 -13.88 11.63 7.48
CA ARG A 145 -13.12 11.08 8.60
C ARG A 145 -13.66 9.73 9.08
N GLN A 146 -14.98 9.61 9.27
CA GLN A 146 -15.62 8.35 9.67
C GLN A 146 -15.37 7.25 8.62
N LYS A 147 -15.51 7.58 7.31
CA LYS A 147 -15.20 6.65 6.22
C LYS A 147 -13.74 6.19 6.22
N ARG A 148 -12.78 7.10 6.46
CA ARG A 148 -11.36 6.77 6.56
C ARG A 148 -11.08 5.85 7.75
N MET A 149 -11.64 6.16 8.92
CA MET A 149 -11.47 5.35 10.13
C MET A 149 -12.02 3.93 9.95
N ALA A 150 -13.24 3.80 9.40
CA ALA A 150 -13.83 2.49 9.11
C ALA A 150 -12.98 1.68 8.13
N MET A 151 -12.41 2.32 7.10
CA MET A 151 -11.47 1.65 6.19
C MET A 151 -10.21 1.18 6.90
N ALA A 152 -9.59 2.02 7.75
CA ALA A 152 -8.39 1.67 8.48
C ALA A 152 -8.62 0.50 9.45
N LEU A 153 -9.70 0.55 10.22
CA LEU A 153 -10.09 -0.54 11.13
C LEU A 153 -10.37 -1.83 10.38
N ARG A 154 -11.00 -1.76 9.20
CA ARG A 154 -11.23 -2.93 8.35
C ARG A 154 -9.94 -3.51 7.80
N VAL A 155 -8.98 -2.67 7.42
CA VAL A 155 -7.63 -3.09 7.00
C VAL A 155 -6.92 -3.84 8.12
N ILE A 156 -6.93 -3.31 9.34
CA ILE A 156 -6.33 -3.98 10.51
C ILE A 156 -7.01 -5.33 10.76
N ALA A 157 -8.34 -5.34 10.86
CA ALA A 157 -9.10 -6.58 11.09
C ALA A 157 -8.88 -7.62 9.97
N ALA A 158 -8.80 -7.19 8.70
CA ALA A 158 -8.54 -8.10 7.59
C ALA A 158 -7.14 -8.71 7.65
N TRP A 159 -6.15 -7.96 8.14
CA TRP A 159 -4.78 -8.42 8.33
C TRP A 159 -4.68 -9.42 9.49
N ASP A 160 -5.34 -9.16 10.62
CA ASP A 160 -5.36 -10.06 11.78
C ASP A 160 -5.98 -11.44 11.48
N ILE A 161 -6.85 -11.52 10.46
CA ILE A 161 -7.43 -12.78 9.98
C ILE A 161 -6.43 -13.59 9.13
N VAL A 162 -5.38 -12.97 8.56
CA VAL A 162 -4.36 -13.69 7.78
C VAL A 162 -3.59 -14.61 8.73
N ALA A 163 -3.80 -15.92 8.59
CA ALA A 163 -3.20 -16.90 9.48
C ALA A 163 -1.67 -16.94 9.34
N ALA A 164 -0.98 -17.23 10.44
CA ALA A 164 0.48 -17.24 10.47
C ALA A 164 1.11 -18.29 9.55
N ASP A 165 0.40 -19.36 9.17
CA ASP A 165 0.88 -20.34 8.20
C ASP A 165 0.82 -19.85 6.74
N ILE A 166 0.13 -18.72 6.50
CA ILE A 166 0.08 -18.03 5.22
C ILE A 166 1.31 -17.12 5.01
N ILE A 167 1.84 -16.58 6.10
CA ILE A 167 2.99 -15.67 6.19
C ILE A 167 4.28 -16.49 6.20
#